data_AF-A0A8C3JZS6-F1
#
_entry.id   AF-A0A8C3JZS6-F1
#
_cell.length_a   1.000
_cell.length_b   1.000
_cell.length_c   1.000
_cell.angle_alpha   90.00
_cell.angle_beta   90.00
_cell.angle_gamma   90.00
#
_symmetry.space_group_name_H-M   'P 1'
#
loop_
_entity.id
_entity.type
_entity.pdbx_description
1 polymer ?
#
loop_
_entity_poly.entity_id
_entity_poly.type
_entity_poly.pdbx_seq_one_letter_code
_entity_poly.pdbx_strand_id
1 'polypeptide(L)'
;TSTRAFPSPSALNAVAFSVLEQACYIFPFALQVVWAESYKVGCAVHFCNTVENFPGLFRAAHFVCDYGPAGNYPRKPYKAGQPCSGCSNEKCVDKLCENTEREKLINYAYWYPDWDTQPQPPRPRPPRPPAPPYIPPAEQPRPSCDQYCISVLILRPLFLVLSAGAVLLVQQRFPYTFFYE
;
A
#
# COMPACT_ATOMS: atom_id res chain seq x y z
N THR A 1 42.57 -5.29 34.65
CA THR A 1 41.45 -6.25 34.55
C THR A 1 40.22 -5.60 35.12
N SER A 2 39.19 -5.35 34.30
CA SER A 2 37.75 -5.36 34.63
C SER A 2 37.01 -4.54 33.59
N THR A 3 36.67 -5.21 32.50
CA THR A 3 35.66 -4.83 31.53
C THR A 3 34.31 -4.71 32.23
N ARG A 4 33.70 -3.52 32.29
CA ARG A 4 32.26 -3.41 32.55
C ARG A 4 31.52 -3.50 31.23
N ALA A 5 30.75 -4.56 31.09
CA ALA A 5 29.86 -4.82 29.97
C ALA A 5 28.78 -3.73 29.88
N PHE A 6 28.59 -3.19 28.68
CA PHE A 6 27.40 -2.43 28.29
C PHE A 6 26.21 -3.40 28.19
N PRO A 7 25.01 -3.06 28.71
CA PRO A 7 23.82 -3.83 28.39
C PRO A 7 23.40 -3.54 26.93
N SER A 8 23.14 -4.63 26.20
CA SER A 8 22.85 -4.67 24.76
C SER A 8 21.55 -3.95 24.36
N PRO A 9 21.51 -3.27 23.19
CA PRO A 9 20.34 -2.53 22.71
C PRO A 9 19.42 -3.45 21.86
N SER A 10 18.62 -4.31 22.49
CA SER A 10 18.03 -5.46 21.76
C SER A 10 16.51 -5.53 21.69
N ALA A 11 15.75 -4.54 22.18
CA ALA A 11 14.27 -4.59 22.13
C ALA A 11 13.64 -3.35 21.47
N LEU A 12 14.04 -2.15 21.89
CA LEU A 12 13.58 -0.89 21.28
C LEU A 12 13.97 -0.78 19.81
N ASN A 13 15.21 -1.18 19.49
CA ASN A 13 15.69 -1.25 18.11
C ASN A 13 14.90 -2.27 17.30
N ALA A 14 14.54 -3.43 17.85
CA ALA A 14 13.79 -4.45 17.13
C ALA A 14 12.36 -4.01 16.78
N VAL A 15 11.69 -3.29 17.69
CA VAL A 15 10.33 -2.76 17.45
C VAL A 15 10.38 -1.60 16.46
N ALA A 16 11.28 -0.64 16.64
CA ALA A 16 11.47 0.45 15.69
C ALA A 16 11.84 -0.10 14.30
N PHE A 17 12.70 -1.11 14.24
CA PHE A 17 13.07 -1.82 13.02
C PHE A 17 11.86 -2.48 12.36
N SER A 18 11.01 -3.20 13.11
CA SER A 18 9.81 -3.85 12.56
C SER A 18 8.76 -2.86 12.02
N VAL A 19 8.61 -1.70 12.66
CA VAL A 19 7.69 -0.63 12.21
C VAL A 19 8.28 0.10 11.00
N LEU A 20 9.59 0.36 10.99
CA LEU A 20 10.32 0.94 9.85
C LEU A 20 10.33 -0.02 8.65
N GLU A 21 10.41 -1.32 8.88
CA GLU A 21 10.39 -2.35 7.84
C GLU A 21 9.02 -2.42 7.15
N GLN A 22 7.91 -2.43 7.91
CA GLN A 22 6.56 -2.34 7.34
C GLN A 22 6.31 -1.03 6.62
N ALA A 23 6.83 0.09 7.13
CA ALA A 23 6.78 1.37 6.45
C ALA A 23 7.59 1.36 5.15
N CYS A 24 8.78 0.75 5.12
CA CYS A 24 9.62 0.64 3.93
C CYS A 24 8.97 -0.16 2.80
N TYR A 25 8.14 -1.17 3.11
CA TYR A 25 7.41 -1.93 2.09
C TYR A 25 6.15 -1.22 1.56
N ILE A 26 5.43 -0.48 2.41
CA ILE A 26 4.16 0.18 2.02
C ILE A 26 4.41 1.56 1.38
N PHE A 27 5.43 2.27 1.85
CA PHE A 27 5.71 3.65 1.48
C PHE A 27 6.04 3.84 -0.01
N PRO A 28 6.82 2.98 -0.69
CA PRO A 28 7.12 3.15 -2.11
C PRO A 28 5.88 3.12 -3.00
N PHE A 29 4.91 2.25 -2.72
CA PHE A 29 3.65 2.21 -3.48
C PHE A 29 2.86 3.51 -3.30
N ALA A 30 2.65 3.93 -2.04
CA ALA A 30 1.90 5.14 -1.74
C ALA A 30 2.58 6.40 -2.29
N LEU A 31 3.91 6.47 -2.26
CA LEU A 31 4.70 7.57 -2.81
C LEU A 31 4.55 7.69 -4.33
N GLN A 32 4.55 6.57 -5.05
CA GLN A 32 4.42 6.57 -6.50
C GLN A 32 3.07 7.12 -6.96
N VAL A 33 2.00 6.79 -6.22
CA VAL A 33 0.63 7.26 -6.51
C VAL A 33 0.51 8.78 -6.39
N VAL A 34 1.20 9.39 -5.41
CA VAL A 34 1.13 10.84 -5.14
C VAL A 34 2.30 11.62 -5.74
N TRP A 35 3.04 11.01 -6.68
CA TRP A 35 4.21 11.63 -7.29
C TRP A 35 3.81 12.74 -8.26
N ALA A 36 4.13 13.99 -7.93
CA ALA A 36 3.64 15.17 -8.66
C ALA A 36 4.11 15.27 -10.11
N GLU A 37 5.22 14.60 -10.46
CA GLU A 37 5.71 14.56 -11.84
C GLU A 37 5.08 13.44 -12.67
N SER A 38 4.45 12.45 -12.05
CA SER A 38 3.77 11.34 -12.75
C SER A 38 2.37 11.79 -13.18
N TYR A 39 2.11 11.79 -14.48
CA TYR A 39 0.85 12.29 -15.06
C TYR A 39 0.15 11.29 -16.00
N LYS A 40 0.75 10.12 -16.21
CA LYS A 40 0.14 8.98 -16.92
C LYS A 40 0.17 7.75 -16.03
N VAL A 41 -0.90 6.97 -16.09
CA VAL A 41 -0.99 5.66 -15.46
C VAL A 41 -1.62 4.68 -16.43
N GLY A 42 -1.07 3.48 -16.52
CA GLY A 42 -1.65 2.36 -17.25
C GLY A 42 -1.71 1.15 -16.32
N CYS A 43 -2.87 0.49 -16.22
CA CYS A 43 -3.05 -0.65 -15.33
C CYS A 43 -3.55 -1.87 -16.10
N ALA A 44 -3.15 -3.04 -15.64
CA ALA A 44 -3.60 -4.34 -16.16
C ALA A 44 -3.90 -5.29 -14.99
N VAL A 45 -4.82 -6.23 -15.24
CA VAL A 45 -5.13 -7.32 -14.31
C VAL A 45 -4.97 -8.66 -15.01
N HIS A 46 -4.31 -9.60 -14.35
CA HIS A 46 -4.18 -10.98 -14.81
C HIS A 46 -4.59 -11.95 -13.71
N PHE A 47 -5.43 -12.93 -14.03
CA PHE A 47 -5.86 -13.92 -13.05
C PHE A 47 -4.90 -15.10 -13.02
N CYS A 48 -4.14 -15.22 -11.93
CA CYS A 48 -3.14 -16.25 -11.72
C CYS A 48 -3.72 -17.39 -10.87
N ASN A 49 -3.59 -18.64 -11.34
CA ASN A 49 -3.93 -19.79 -10.51
C ASN A 49 -3.00 -19.93 -9.30
N THR A 50 -1.72 -19.60 -9.49
CA THR A 50 -0.66 -19.57 -8.49
C THR A 50 0.23 -18.36 -8.75
N VAL A 51 0.78 -17.76 -7.70
CA VAL A 51 1.76 -16.68 -7.81
C VAL A 51 3.12 -17.20 -7.32
N GLU A 52 4.15 -17.02 -8.13
CA GLU A 52 5.52 -17.41 -7.76
C GLU A 52 5.94 -16.67 -6.48
N ASN A 53 6.63 -17.35 -5.57
CA ASN A 53 7.05 -16.84 -4.25
C ASN A 53 5.93 -16.57 -3.23
N PHE A 54 4.66 -16.90 -3.55
CA PHE A 54 3.53 -16.81 -2.61
C PHE A 54 2.80 -18.17 -2.49
N PRO A 55 3.42 -19.19 -1.87
CA PRO A 55 2.79 -20.50 -1.68
C PRO A 55 1.54 -20.36 -0.80
N GLY A 56 0.41 -20.90 -1.26
CA GLY A 56 -0.88 -20.84 -0.56
C GLY A 56 -1.86 -19.81 -1.11
N LEU A 57 -1.42 -18.91 -2.00
CA LEU A 57 -2.31 -17.99 -2.71
C LEU A 57 -2.80 -18.62 -4.02
N PHE A 58 -4.07 -19.04 -4.04
CA PHE A 58 -4.70 -19.66 -5.21
C PHE A 58 -5.78 -18.76 -5.80
N ARG A 59 -5.91 -18.77 -7.14
CA ARG A 59 -6.90 -17.97 -7.89
C ARG A 59 -6.82 -16.47 -7.56
N ALA A 60 -5.60 -15.93 -7.61
CA ALA A 60 -5.32 -14.53 -7.34
C ALA A 60 -5.59 -13.65 -8.56
N ALA A 61 -6.10 -12.44 -8.33
CA ALA A 61 -6.04 -11.37 -9.32
C ALA A 61 -4.74 -10.58 -9.12
N HIS A 62 -3.83 -10.66 -10.08
CA HIS A 62 -2.59 -9.90 -10.09
C HIS A 62 -2.83 -8.56 -10.80
N PHE A 63 -2.81 -7.47 -10.04
CA PHE A 63 -3.05 -6.11 -10.52
C PHE A 63 -1.75 -5.32 -10.55
N VAL A 64 -1.41 -4.75 -11.70
CA VAL A 64 -0.18 -3.99 -11.93
C VAL A 64 -0.55 -2.65 -12.54
N CYS A 65 0.09 -1.57 -12.07
CA CYS A 65 0.00 -0.25 -12.67
C CYS A 65 1.40 0.32 -12.91
N ASP A 66 1.60 0.82 -14.11
CA ASP A 66 2.79 1.57 -14.50
C ASP A 66 2.49 3.06 -14.49
N TYR A 67 3.45 3.86 -14.01
CA TYR A 67 3.33 5.30 -13.85
C TYR A 67 4.38 6.01 -14.70
N GLY A 68 3.93 7.02 -15.46
CA GLY A 68 4.76 7.78 -16.38
C GLY A 68 4.71 9.28 -16.10
N PRO A 69 5.86 9.96 -16.00
CA PRO A 69 7.21 9.42 -15.77
C PRO A 69 7.33 8.68 -14.42
N ALA A 70 8.38 7.87 -14.29
CA ALA A 70 8.68 7.14 -13.07
C ALA A 70 8.89 8.09 -11.88
N GLY A 71 8.48 7.66 -10.69
CA GLY A 71 8.64 8.40 -9.45
C GLY A 71 9.64 7.73 -8.51
N ASN A 72 9.41 7.89 -7.20
CA ASN A 72 10.18 7.25 -6.14
C ASN A 72 11.69 7.53 -6.15
N TYR A 73 12.08 8.69 -6.70
CA TYR A 73 13.43 9.22 -6.53
C TYR A 73 13.66 9.64 -5.07
N PRO A 74 14.92 9.75 -4.59
CA PRO A 74 15.23 10.16 -3.22
C PRO A 74 14.98 11.66 -2.98
N ARG A 75 13.73 12.08 -3.12
CA ARG A 75 13.20 13.45 -2.95
C ARG A 75 11.75 13.38 -2.51
N LYS A 76 11.18 14.53 -2.13
CA LYS A 76 9.74 14.60 -1.80
C LYS A 76 8.89 14.32 -3.05
N PRO A 77 7.77 13.59 -2.91
CA PRO A 77 6.88 13.27 -4.03
C PRO A 77 6.20 14.51 -4.63
N TYR A 78 6.00 15.55 -3.83
CA TYR A 78 5.44 16.84 -4.26
C TYR A 78 6.06 17.99 -3.44
N LYS A 79 5.90 19.21 -3.94
CA LYS A 79 6.28 20.43 -3.21
C LYS A 79 5.12 20.85 -2.31
N ALA A 80 5.39 21.04 -1.02
CA ALA A 80 4.38 21.53 -0.09
C ALA A 80 4.06 23.02 -0.37
N GLY A 81 2.78 23.39 -0.32
CA GLY A 81 2.32 24.74 -0.56
C GLY A 81 0.83 24.84 -0.89
N GLN A 82 0.37 26.03 -1.25
CA GLN A 82 -0.98 26.23 -1.76
C GLN A 82 -1.19 25.40 -3.04
N PRO A 83 -2.36 24.77 -3.23
CA PRO A 83 -2.69 24.07 -4.47
C PRO A 83 -2.38 24.89 -5.70
N CYS A 84 -1.80 24.24 -6.70
CA CYS A 84 -1.46 24.82 -8.00
C CYS A 84 -0.45 25.99 -7.99
N SER A 85 0.12 26.37 -6.85
CA SER A 85 1.12 27.45 -6.79
C SER A 85 2.41 27.15 -7.57
N GLY A 86 2.66 25.87 -7.86
CA GLY A 86 3.75 25.39 -8.70
C GLY A 86 3.35 25.01 -10.14
N CYS A 87 2.09 25.19 -10.54
CA CYS A 87 1.67 25.01 -11.93
C CYS A 87 2.17 26.22 -12.72
N SER A 88 3.14 26.04 -13.62
CA SER A 88 3.76 27.18 -14.33
C SER A 88 2.73 27.98 -15.13
N ASN A 89 2.22 27.42 -16.24
CA ASN A 89 1.24 28.05 -17.15
C ASN A 89 0.02 27.14 -17.37
N GLU A 90 -0.21 26.24 -16.43
CA GLU A 90 -1.20 25.18 -16.55
C GLU A 90 -2.49 25.56 -15.85
N LYS A 91 -3.60 25.00 -16.34
CA LYS A 91 -4.88 25.26 -15.72
C LYS A 91 -4.92 24.50 -14.40
N CYS A 92 -5.40 25.18 -13.36
CA CYS A 92 -5.65 24.52 -12.09
C CYS A 92 -7.08 23.98 -12.11
N VAL A 93 -7.23 22.66 -12.18
CA VAL A 93 -8.53 21.98 -12.13
C VAL A 93 -8.49 21.01 -10.96
N ASP A 94 -9.46 21.08 -10.05
CA ASP A 94 -9.55 20.21 -8.87
C ASP A 94 -8.24 20.10 -8.06
N LYS A 95 -7.51 21.22 -7.93
CA LYS A 95 -6.21 21.32 -7.23
C LYS A 95 -5.06 20.57 -7.91
N LEU A 96 -5.21 20.19 -9.18
CA LEU A 96 -4.21 19.55 -10.01
C LEU A 96 -3.81 20.45 -11.20
N CYS A 97 -2.58 20.28 -11.69
CA CYS A 97 -2.09 21.00 -12.86
C CYS A 97 -2.51 20.27 -14.15
N GLU A 98 -3.47 20.84 -14.86
CA GLU A 98 -4.01 20.35 -16.12
C GLU A 98 -3.21 20.91 -17.31
N ASN A 99 -2.77 20.01 -18.19
CA ASN A 99 -2.05 20.35 -19.41
C ASN A 99 -2.56 19.51 -20.57
N THR A 100 -3.25 20.16 -21.51
CA THR A 100 -3.89 19.50 -22.65
C THR A 100 -2.92 18.73 -23.53
N GLU A 101 -1.67 19.19 -23.68
CA GLU A 101 -0.66 18.46 -24.46
C GLU A 101 -0.20 17.18 -23.77
N ARG A 102 -0.02 17.22 -22.43
CA ARG A 102 0.32 16.02 -21.65
C ARG A 102 -0.84 15.05 -21.55
N GLU A 103 -2.06 15.55 -21.49
CA GLU A 103 -3.26 14.72 -21.31
C GLU A 103 -3.70 14.01 -22.58
N LYS A 104 -3.29 14.50 -23.76
CA LYS A 104 -3.54 13.83 -25.04
C LYS A 104 -3.29 12.34 -24.92
N LEU A 105 -4.30 11.57 -25.29
CA LEU A 105 -4.19 10.13 -25.47
C LEU A 105 -3.38 9.91 -26.73
N ILE A 106 -2.22 9.28 -26.60
CA ILE A 106 -1.45 8.84 -27.75
C ILE A 106 -2.13 7.56 -28.25
N ASN A 107 -2.81 7.66 -29.39
CA ASN A 107 -3.34 6.48 -30.06
C ASN A 107 -2.22 5.88 -30.92
N TYR A 108 -1.75 4.70 -30.54
CA TYR A 108 -0.80 3.94 -31.33
C TYR A 108 -1.58 3.11 -32.34
N ALA A 109 -1.56 3.53 -33.61
CA ALA A 109 -2.31 2.89 -34.70
C ALA A 109 -2.03 1.38 -34.88
N TYR A 110 -0.93 0.88 -34.30
CA TYR A 110 -0.46 -0.51 -34.40
C TYR A 110 -0.27 -1.20 -33.04
N TRP A 111 -0.77 -0.62 -31.94
CA TRP A 111 -0.72 -1.25 -30.62
C TRP A 111 -2.10 -1.79 -30.27
N TYR A 112 -2.30 -3.08 -30.55
CA TYR A 112 -3.49 -3.83 -30.17
C TYR A 112 -3.03 -5.02 -29.34
N PRO A 113 -2.91 -4.85 -28.01
CA PRO A 113 -2.70 -5.99 -27.15
C PRO A 113 -3.81 -7.02 -27.37
N ASP A 114 -3.46 -8.30 -27.38
CA ASP A 114 -4.41 -9.41 -27.48
C ASP A 114 -5.47 -9.40 -26.36
N TRP A 115 -5.14 -8.81 -25.21
CA TRP A 115 -6.06 -8.58 -24.09
C TRP A 115 -6.93 -7.32 -24.24
N ASP A 116 -6.60 -6.39 -25.12
CA ASP A 116 -7.39 -5.19 -25.47
C ASP A 116 -8.31 -5.47 -26.67
N THR A 117 -8.96 -6.64 -26.64
CA THR A 117 -9.96 -6.96 -27.64
C THR A 117 -11.04 -5.89 -27.56
N GLN A 118 -11.24 -5.17 -28.67
CA GLN A 118 -12.34 -4.21 -28.88
C GLN A 118 -13.62 -4.69 -28.17
N PRO A 119 -14.48 -3.78 -27.65
CA PRO A 119 -15.74 -4.18 -27.04
C PRO A 119 -16.50 -5.07 -28.03
N GLN A 120 -16.43 -6.39 -27.82
CA GLN A 120 -17.24 -7.32 -28.57
C GLN A 120 -18.68 -6.93 -28.25
N PRO A 121 -19.60 -6.92 -29.24
CA PRO A 121 -21.02 -6.86 -28.92
C PRO A 121 -21.29 -7.91 -27.83
N PRO A 122 -22.11 -7.60 -26.80
CA PRO A 122 -22.30 -8.50 -25.68
C PRO A 122 -22.56 -9.91 -26.22
N ARG A 123 -21.64 -10.86 -25.97
CA ARG A 123 -21.92 -12.25 -26.32
C ARG A 123 -23.25 -12.59 -25.63
N PRO A 124 -24.23 -13.16 -26.35
CA PRO A 124 -25.47 -13.58 -25.71
C PRO A 124 -25.09 -14.41 -24.49
N ARG A 125 -25.56 -14.01 -23.30
CA ARG A 125 -25.30 -14.79 -22.10
C ARG A 125 -25.77 -16.21 -22.39
N PRO A 126 -24.93 -17.24 -22.20
CA PRO A 126 -25.40 -18.61 -22.29
C PRO A 126 -26.60 -18.74 -21.35
N PRO A 127 -27.64 -19.51 -21.73
CA PRO A 127 -28.79 -19.74 -20.87
C PRO A 127 -28.29 -20.12 -19.48
N ARG A 128 -28.77 -19.41 -18.46
CA ARG A 128 -28.44 -19.75 -17.07
C ARG A 128 -28.77 -21.25 -16.91
N PRO A 129 -27.82 -22.08 -16.46
CA PRO A 129 -28.13 -23.46 -16.12
C PRO A 129 -29.33 -23.48 -15.15
N PRO A 130 -30.26 -24.44 -15.28
CA PRO A 130 -31.38 -24.53 -14.35
C PRO A 130 -30.83 -24.53 -12.91
N ALA A 131 -31.43 -23.70 -12.07
CA ALA A 131 -31.06 -23.67 -10.67
C ALA A 131 -31.23 -25.07 -10.09
N PRO A 132 -30.27 -25.55 -9.27
CA PRO A 132 -30.45 -26.82 -8.58
C PRO A 132 -31.75 -26.78 -7.76
N PRO A 133 -32.51 -27.88 -7.70
CA PRO A 133 -33.82 -27.93 -7.04
C PRO A 133 -33.76 -27.69 -5.53
N TYR A 134 -32.57 -27.56 -4.96
CA TYR A 134 -32.36 -27.21 -3.56
C TYR A 134 -31.12 -26.32 -3.41
N ILE A 135 -31.33 -25.11 -2.88
CA ILE A 135 -30.28 -24.22 -2.40
C ILE A 135 -30.30 -24.32 -0.87
N PRO A 136 -29.29 -24.92 -0.22
CA PRO A 136 -29.23 -24.92 1.24
C PRO A 136 -29.16 -23.47 1.75
N PRO A 137 -29.73 -23.17 2.94
CA PRO A 137 -29.58 -21.86 3.56
C PRO A 137 -28.11 -21.46 3.60
N ALA A 138 -27.80 -20.23 3.19
CA ALA A 138 -26.46 -19.68 3.35
C ALA A 138 -26.10 -19.74 4.83
N GLU A 139 -25.18 -20.64 5.21
CA GLU A 139 -24.58 -20.62 6.54
C GLU A 139 -23.91 -19.26 6.68
N GLN A 140 -24.41 -18.47 7.63
CA GLN A 140 -23.90 -17.15 7.93
C GLN A 140 -22.39 -17.24 8.19
N PRO A 141 -21.55 -16.37 7.60
CA PRO A 141 -20.12 -16.41 7.87
C PRO A 141 -19.91 -16.24 9.37
N ARG A 142 -19.45 -17.30 10.02
CA ARG A 142 -18.94 -17.19 11.39
C ARG A 142 -17.86 -16.11 11.34
N PRO A 143 -17.83 -15.14 12.27
CA PRO A 143 -16.74 -14.19 12.33
C PRO A 143 -15.47 -14.99 12.64
N SER A 144 -14.69 -15.33 11.62
CA SER A 144 -13.39 -15.96 11.78
C SER A 144 -12.40 -14.87 12.17
N CYS A 145 -12.56 -14.35 13.39
CA CYS A 145 -11.36 -13.88 14.10
C CYS A 145 -10.75 -15.12 14.73
N ASP A 146 -9.81 -15.72 13.99
CA ASP A 146 -8.99 -16.81 14.49
C ASP A 146 -8.24 -16.38 15.76
N GLN A 147 -7.69 -17.36 16.48
CA GLN A 147 -6.87 -17.13 17.67
C GLN A 147 -5.75 -16.09 17.46
N TYR A 148 -5.29 -15.94 16.21
CA TYR A 148 -4.30 -14.95 15.79
C TYR A 148 -4.86 -13.51 15.75
N CYS A 149 -6.13 -13.32 15.40
CA CYS A 149 -6.79 -12.02 15.46
C CYS A 149 -6.88 -11.52 16.91
N ILE A 150 -7.29 -12.41 17.83
CA ILE A 150 -7.39 -12.09 19.26
C ILE A 150 -6.00 -11.79 19.84
N SER A 151 -4.98 -12.58 19.48
CA SER A 151 -3.62 -12.32 19.95
C SER A 151 -3.09 -10.98 19.45
N VAL A 152 -3.30 -10.60 18.20
CA VAL A 152 -2.89 -9.29 17.67
C VAL A 152 -3.63 -8.13 18.34
N LEU A 153 -4.94 -8.26 18.55
CA LEU A 153 -5.76 -7.23 19.20
C LEU A 153 -5.40 -7.01 20.67
N ILE A 154 -4.85 -8.00 21.37
CA ILE A 154 -4.44 -7.88 22.78
C ILE A 154 -2.96 -7.53 22.91
N LEU A 155 -2.08 -8.21 22.17
CA LEU A 155 -0.63 -7.98 22.28
C LEU A 155 -0.22 -6.59 21.80
N ARG A 156 -0.83 -6.05 20.74
CA ARG A 156 -0.46 -4.72 20.23
C ARG A 156 -0.73 -3.59 21.23
N PRO A 157 -1.94 -3.43 21.80
CA PRO A 157 -2.17 -2.39 22.80
C PRO A 157 -1.39 -2.66 24.10
N LEU A 158 -1.26 -3.91 24.54
CA LEU A 158 -0.46 -4.24 25.72
C LEU A 158 1.00 -3.81 25.55
N PHE A 159 1.60 -4.11 24.39
CA PHE A 159 2.98 -3.73 24.09
C PHE A 159 3.15 -2.20 24.05
N LEU A 160 2.19 -1.48 23.46
CA LEU A 160 2.19 -0.01 23.45
C LEU A 160 2.12 0.56 24.88
N VAL A 161 1.22 0.06 25.72
CA VAL A 161 1.08 0.52 27.11
C VAL A 161 2.34 0.23 27.93
N LEU A 162 2.92 -0.97 27.79
CA LEU A 162 4.16 -1.32 28.48
C LEU A 162 5.33 -0.44 28.03
N SER A 163 5.43 -0.13 26.73
CA SER A 163 6.46 0.75 26.19
C SER A 163 6.31 2.18 26.72
N ALA A 164 5.09 2.73 26.73
CA ALA A 164 4.81 4.05 27.28
C ALA A 164 5.10 4.11 28.79
N GLY A 165 4.71 3.08 29.55
CA GLY A 165 5.01 2.96 30.97
C GLY A 165 6.50 2.89 31.26
N ALA A 166 7.25 2.13 30.46
CA ALA A 166 8.71 2.06 30.57
C ALA A 166 9.38 3.41 30.27
N VAL A 167 8.94 4.12 29.22
CA VAL A 167 9.42 5.48 28.91
C VAL A 167 9.14 6.43 30.06
N LEU A 168 7.92 6.43 30.60
CA LEU A 168 7.55 7.28 31.73
C LEU A 168 8.37 6.97 32.99
N LEU A 169 8.61 5.69 33.29
CA LEU A 169 9.47 5.27 34.40
C LEU A 169 10.92 5.72 34.22
N VAL A 170 11.47 5.60 33.01
CA VAL A 170 12.81 6.07 32.68
C VAL A 170 12.89 7.59 32.82
N GLN A 171 11.90 8.32 32.32
CA GLN A 171 11.81 9.78 32.45
C GLN A 171 11.70 10.21 33.93
N GLN A 172 10.96 9.48 34.76
CA GLN A 172 10.89 9.75 36.20
C GLN A 172 12.21 9.45 36.91
N ARG A 173 12.93 8.42 36.48
CA ARG A 173 14.19 8.00 37.12
C ARG A 173 15.39 8.86 36.70
N PHE A 174 15.37 9.37 35.48
CA PHE A 174 16.42 10.19 34.86
C PHE A 174 15.83 11.48 34.28
N PRO A 175 15.46 12.47 35.13
CA PRO A 175 14.79 13.69 34.69
C PRO A 175 15.68 14.64 33.85
N TYR A 176 16.98 14.36 33.72
CA TYR A 176 17.94 15.20 33.00
C TYR A 176 18.47 14.58 31.69
N THR A 177 17.95 13.43 31.26
CA THR A 177 18.29 12.85 29.94
C THR A 177 17.30 13.33 28.89
N PHE A 178 17.55 14.50 28.31
CA PHE A 178 16.90 14.94 27.09
C PHE A 178 17.66 14.35 25.89
N PHE A 179 17.00 13.48 25.11
CA PHE A 179 17.45 13.16 23.76
C PHE A 179 17.19 14.39 22.90
N TYR A 180 18.19 15.26 22.75
CA TYR A 180 18.23 16.22 21.66
C TYR A 180 18.70 15.47 20.42
N GLU A 181 17.84 15.42 19.42
CA GLU A 181 18.25 15.35 18.02
C GLU A 181 17.73 16.61 17.33
#